data_AF-A0A0G1UDX2-F1
#
_entry.id   AF-A0A0G1UDX2-F1
#
_cell.length_a   1.000
_cell.length_b   1.000
_cell.length_c   1.000
_cell.angle_alpha   90.00
_cell.angle_beta   90.00
_cell.angle_gamma   90.00
#
_symmetry.space_group_name_H-M   'P 1'
#
loop_
_entity.id
_entity.type
_entity.pdbx_description
1 polymer ?
#
loop_
_entity_poly.entity_id
_entity_poly.type
_entity_poly.pdbx_seq_one_letter_code
_entity_poly.pdbx_strand_id
1 'polypeptide(L)'
;MVVSVIQGTDDVISALRGAVKTQVTGTIKDAGSMAMSAMDAVQSVVTGAVEAAAETGTDVGKAALAVVEEAVAGASEAGVSTADATAAAVTGALDAAGKVGGEAAGLVKDALLGAASLPRDVVERVIHGSENA
;
A
#
# COMPACT_ATOMS: atom_id res chain seq x y z
N MET A 1 -32.68 -4.67 -2.58
CA MET A 1 -31.69 -3.57 -2.62
C MET A 1 -30.74 -3.71 -1.42
N VAL A 2 -29.84 -4.70 -1.42
CA VAL A 2 -28.85 -4.85 -0.33
C VAL A 2 -27.47 -5.30 -0.84
N VAL A 3 -27.42 -6.07 -1.92
CA VAL A 3 -26.16 -6.38 -2.62
C VAL A 3 -25.50 -5.16 -3.29
N SER A 4 -26.24 -4.06 -3.54
CA SER A 4 -25.72 -2.85 -4.19
C SER A 4 -24.79 -2.00 -3.32
N VAL A 5 -24.79 -2.17 -1.99
CA VAL A 5 -23.88 -1.42 -1.10
C VAL A 5 -22.53 -2.12 -0.98
N ILE A 6 -22.50 -3.46 -1.08
CA ILE A 6 -21.26 -4.25 -1.03
C ILE A 6 -20.51 -4.17 -2.37
N GLN A 7 -21.23 -4.11 -3.49
CA GLN A 7 -20.64 -3.95 -4.82
C GLN A 7 -19.90 -2.60 -4.97
N GLY A 8 -20.41 -1.55 -4.32
CA GLY A 8 -19.78 -0.23 -4.34
C GLY A 8 -18.38 -0.21 -3.71
N THR A 9 -18.13 -0.96 -2.64
CA THR A 9 -16.78 -1.02 -2.02
C THR A 9 -15.78 -1.78 -2.88
N ASP A 10 -16.20 -2.84 -3.58
CA ASP A 10 -15.32 -3.57 -4.49
C ASP A 10 -14.95 -2.73 -5.72
N ASP A 11 -15.91 -1.97 -6.26
CA ASP A 11 -15.69 -1.04 -7.37
C ASP A 11 -14.68 0.05 -6.98
N VAL A 12 -14.80 0.60 -5.75
CA VAL A 12 -13.86 1.60 -5.21
C VAL A 12 -12.46 1.01 -5.05
N ILE A 13 -12.32 -0.19 -4.48
CA ILE A 13 -11.02 -0.84 -4.36
C ILE A 13 -10.42 -1.12 -5.73
N SER A 14 -11.21 -1.56 -6.73
CA SER A 14 -10.71 -1.79 -8.08
C SER A 14 -10.21 -0.51 -8.76
N ALA A 15 -10.93 0.60 -8.58
CA ALA A 15 -10.55 1.91 -9.10
C ALA A 15 -9.28 2.42 -8.40
N LEU A 16 -9.20 2.25 -7.08
CA LEU A 16 -8.03 2.59 -6.27
C LEU A 16 -6.81 1.79 -6.73
N ARG A 17 -6.95 0.48 -6.96
CA ARG A 17 -5.90 -0.39 -7.47
C ARG A 17 -5.35 0.09 -8.81
N GLY A 18 -6.24 0.34 -9.78
CA GLY A 18 -5.84 0.87 -11.09
C GLY A 18 -5.17 2.24 -11.01
N ALA A 19 -5.65 3.10 -10.11
CA ALA A 19 -5.06 4.41 -9.86
C ALA A 19 -3.66 4.29 -9.24
N VAL A 20 -3.50 3.52 -8.17
CA VAL A 20 -2.23 3.28 -7.48
C VAL A 20 -1.20 2.71 -8.44
N LYS A 21 -1.54 1.69 -9.21
CA LYS A 21 -0.62 1.10 -10.19
C LYS A 21 -0.15 2.11 -11.23
N THR A 22 -1.09 2.86 -11.80
CA THR A 22 -0.79 3.91 -12.79
C THR A 22 0.07 5.01 -12.18
N GLN A 23 -0.22 5.39 -10.94
CA GLN A 23 0.49 6.45 -10.24
C GLN A 23 1.89 6.00 -9.85
N VAL A 24 2.08 4.78 -9.34
CA VAL A 24 3.40 4.21 -9.01
C VAL A 24 4.27 4.06 -10.27
N THR A 25 3.74 3.45 -11.34
CA THR A 25 4.50 3.30 -12.60
C THR A 25 4.87 4.65 -13.22
N GLY A 26 3.93 5.61 -13.24
CA GLY A 26 4.15 6.96 -13.72
C GLY A 26 5.17 7.72 -12.85
N THR A 27 4.97 7.74 -11.54
CA THR A 27 5.89 8.44 -10.61
C THR A 27 7.27 7.82 -10.58
N ILE A 28 7.46 6.50 -10.67
CA ILE A 28 8.81 5.90 -10.73
C ILE A 28 9.50 6.28 -12.05
N LYS A 29 8.77 6.24 -13.17
CA LYS A 29 9.32 6.62 -14.48
C LYS A 29 9.73 8.09 -14.50
N ASP A 30 8.94 8.96 -13.87
CA ASP A 30 9.20 10.39 -13.75
C ASP A 30 10.25 10.69 -12.66
N ALA A 31 10.34 9.86 -11.62
CA ALA A 31 11.33 9.95 -10.54
C ALA A 31 12.75 9.70 -11.06
N GLY A 32 12.94 8.95 -12.14
CA GLY A 32 14.25 8.90 -12.83
C GLY A 32 14.76 10.27 -13.32
N SER A 33 13.86 11.26 -13.44
CA SER A 33 14.16 12.66 -13.82
C SER A 33 14.03 13.67 -12.68
N MET A 34 13.57 13.25 -11.50
CA MET A 34 13.39 14.10 -10.32
C MET A 34 14.26 13.56 -9.17
N ALA A 35 14.61 14.36 -8.16
CA ALA A 35 15.50 13.91 -7.07
C ALA A 35 14.89 12.86 -6.10
N MET A 36 13.81 12.18 -6.49
CA MET A 36 13.04 11.23 -5.67
C MET A 36 13.44 9.80 -6.00
N SER A 37 13.60 8.94 -4.99
CA SER A 37 13.84 7.51 -5.25
C SER A 37 12.53 6.79 -5.61
N ALA A 38 12.64 5.69 -6.37
CA ALA A 38 11.48 4.85 -6.69
C ALA A 38 10.78 4.32 -5.42
N MET A 39 11.53 4.09 -4.35
CA MET A 39 11.01 3.66 -3.05
C MET A 39 10.19 4.76 -2.38
N ASP A 40 10.67 6.01 -2.38
CA ASP A 40 9.94 7.16 -1.82
C ASP A 40 8.63 7.41 -2.57
N ALA A 41 8.65 7.24 -3.91
CA ALA A 41 7.46 7.34 -4.74
C ALA A 41 6.41 6.27 -4.36
N VAL A 42 6.82 5.01 -4.24
CA VAL A 42 5.96 3.92 -3.77
C VAL A 42 5.38 4.23 -2.40
N GLN A 43 6.23 4.57 -1.43
CA GLN A 43 5.78 4.88 -0.07
C GLN A 43 4.77 6.02 -0.04
N SER A 44 5.02 7.10 -0.79
CA SER A 44 4.13 8.27 -0.86
C SER A 44 2.77 7.93 -1.47
N VAL A 45 2.76 7.17 -2.57
CA VAL A 45 1.50 6.75 -3.22
C VAL A 45 0.70 5.83 -2.30
N VAL A 46 1.35 4.85 -1.67
CA VAL A 46 0.69 3.93 -0.75
C VAL A 46 0.12 4.70 0.45
N THR A 47 0.90 5.61 1.03
CA THR A 47 0.48 6.41 2.18
C THR A 47 -0.79 7.19 1.85
N GLY A 48 -0.78 7.96 0.76
CA GLY A 48 -1.94 8.76 0.36
C GLY A 48 -3.17 7.94 -0.02
N ALA A 49 -2.96 6.77 -0.66
CA ALA A 49 -4.05 5.86 -1.02
C ALA A 49 -4.71 5.23 0.21
N VAL A 50 -3.93 4.85 1.22
CA VAL A 50 -4.44 4.27 2.47
C VAL A 50 -5.15 5.32 3.32
N GLU A 51 -4.59 6.53 3.43
CA GLU A 51 -5.25 7.66 4.11
C GLU A 51 -6.60 7.98 3.44
N ALA A 52 -6.65 8.08 2.11
CA ALA A 52 -7.89 8.32 1.37
C ALA A 52 -8.91 7.17 1.54
N ALA A 53 -8.46 5.92 1.59
CA ALA A 53 -9.33 4.78 1.86
C ALA A 53 -9.90 4.81 3.29
N ALA A 54 -9.12 5.27 4.25
CA ALA A 54 -9.57 5.46 5.63
C ALA A 54 -10.60 6.60 5.75
N GLU A 55 -10.38 7.72 5.06
CA GLU A 55 -11.32 8.86 5.05
C GLU A 55 -12.69 8.50 4.45
N THR A 56 -12.72 7.57 3.50
CA THR A 56 -13.96 7.09 2.87
C THR A 56 -14.71 6.05 3.71
N GLY A 57 -14.18 5.67 4.88
CA GLY A 57 -14.77 4.66 5.76
C GLY A 57 -14.64 3.23 5.23
N THR A 58 -13.71 3.00 4.31
CA THR A 58 -13.41 1.67 3.75
C THR A 58 -12.66 0.84 4.79
N ASP A 59 -12.75 -0.49 4.70
CA ASP A 59 -11.94 -1.41 5.52
C ASP A 59 -10.45 -1.15 5.26
N VAL A 60 -9.80 -0.41 6.17
CA VAL A 60 -8.42 0.07 6.02
C VAL A 60 -7.43 -1.09 5.87
N GLY A 61 -7.68 -2.24 6.51
CA GLY A 61 -6.84 -3.43 6.37
C GLY A 61 -6.87 -3.99 4.95
N LYS A 62 -8.07 -4.17 4.38
CA LYS A 62 -8.23 -4.64 3.00
C LYS A 62 -7.74 -3.61 1.98
N ALA A 63 -8.02 -2.32 2.21
CA ALA A 63 -7.57 -1.26 1.34
C ALA A 63 -6.04 -1.19 1.33
N ALA A 64 -5.39 -1.21 2.49
CA ALA A 64 -3.94 -1.21 2.59
C ALA A 64 -3.32 -2.42 1.89
N LEU A 65 -3.86 -3.62 2.11
CA LEU A 65 -3.38 -4.80 1.40
C LEU A 65 -3.50 -4.65 -0.11
N ALA A 66 -4.68 -4.25 -0.61
CA ALA A 66 -4.93 -4.05 -2.03
C ALA A 66 -3.99 -2.99 -2.64
N VAL A 67 -3.75 -1.89 -1.93
CA VAL A 67 -2.85 -0.82 -2.35
C VAL A 67 -1.41 -1.30 -2.38
N VAL A 68 -0.96 -2.04 -1.36
CA VAL A 68 0.40 -2.58 -1.29
C VAL A 68 0.66 -3.57 -2.43
N GLU A 69 -0.25 -4.50 -2.69
CA GLU A 69 -0.12 -5.46 -3.79
C GLU A 69 0.05 -4.76 -5.14
N GLU A 70 -0.76 -3.74 -5.42
CA GLU A 70 -0.69 -3.01 -6.68
C GLU A 70 0.50 -2.08 -6.77
N ALA A 71 0.90 -1.47 -5.66
CA ALA A 71 2.11 -0.66 -5.62
C ALA A 71 3.35 -1.51 -5.88
N VAL A 72 3.41 -2.72 -5.32
CA VAL A 72 4.48 -3.69 -5.58
C VAL A 72 4.48 -4.16 -7.02
N ALA A 73 3.30 -4.43 -7.59
CA ALA A 73 3.16 -4.82 -8.99
C ALA A 73 3.61 -3.69 -9.93
N GLY A 74 3.12 -2.46 -9.70
CA GLY A 74 3.51 -1.28 -10.48
C GLY A 74 5.00 -0.96 -10.35
N ALA A 75 5.58 -1.08 -9.16
CA ALA A 75 7.01 -0.89 -8.95
C ALA A 75 7.84 -1.97 -9.66
N SER A 76 7.40 -3.23 -9.61
CA SER A 76 8.06 -4.33 -10.34
C SER A 76 8.00 -4.11 -11.85
N GLU A 77 6.88 -3.63 -12.39
CA GLU A 77 6.76 -3.24 -13.80
C GLU A 77 7.70 -2.09 -14.18
N ALA A 78 7.97 -1.18 -13.24
CA ALA A 78 8.94 -0.10 -13.40
C ALA A 78 10.40 -0.53 -13.17
N GLY A 79 10.66 -1.80 -12.87
CA GLY A 79 12.00 -2.37 -12.69
C GLY A 79 12.56 -2.32 -11.27
N VAL A 80 11.74 -2.00 -10.26
CA VAL A 80 12.12 -2.08 -8.84
C VAL A 80 12.06 -3.53 -8.37
N SER A 81 12.99 -3.93 -7.51
CA SER A 81 12.94 -5.25 -6.86
C SER A 81 11.65 -5.42 -6.07
N THR A 82 10.99 -6.57 -6.21
CA THR A 82 9.75 -6.88 -5.50
C THR A 82 9.92 -6.78 -3.99
N ALA A 83 11.10 -7.14 -3.46
CA ALA A 83 11.40 -7.03 -2.03
C ALA A 83 11.49 -5.56 -1.57
N ASP A 84 12.18 -4.71 -2.34
CA ASP A 84 12.33 -3.29 -2.03
C ASP A 84 11.00 -2.55 -2.15
N ALA A 85 10.24 -2.84 -3.21
CA ALA A 85 8.91 -2.31 -3.42
C ALA A 85 7.96 -2.75 -2.29
N THR A 86 8.03 -4.01 -1.87
CA THR A 86 7.23 -4.51 -0.74
C THR A 86 7.61 -3.78 0.53
N ALA A 87 8.90 -3.61 0.80
CA ALA A 87 9.35 -2.90 1.99
C ALA A 87 8.84 -1.46 2.02
N ALA A 88 9.03 -0.70 0.94
CA ALA A 88 8.56 0.69 0.83
C ALA A 88 7.03 0.80 0.92
N ALA A 89 6.30 -0.11 0.28
CA ALA A 89 4.85 -0.12 0.31
C ALA A 89 4.29 -0.46 1.70
N VAL A 90 4.82 -1.50 2.35
CA VAL A 90 4.43 -1.88 3.72
C VAL A 90 4.70 -0.74 4.70
N THR A 91 5.86 -0.09 4.60
CA THR A 91 6.18 1.09 5.43
C THR A 91 5.16 2.20 5.21
N GLY A 92 4.87 2.56 3.97
CA GLY A 92 3.89 3.61 3.65
C GLY A 92 2.49 3.29 4.15
N ALA A 93 2.07 2.02 4.04
CA ALA A 93 0.77 1.57 4.53
C ALA A 93 0.68 1.64 6.06
N LEU A 94 1.73 1.23 6.77
CA LEU A 94 1.79 1.30 8.24
C LEU A 94 1.87 2.74 8.75
N ASP A 95 2.63 3.61 8.09
CA ASP A 95 2.70 5.03 8.41
C ASP A 95 1.33 5.71 8.26
N ALA A 96 0.65 5.49 7.13
CA ALA A 96 -0.71 5.97 6.90
C ALA A 96 -1.67 5.46 7.98
N ALA A 97 -1.66 4.15 8.22
CA ALA A 97 -2.52 3.54 9.22
C ALA A 97 -2.24 4.06 10.63
N GLY A 98 -0.96 4.29 10.98
CA GLY A 98 -0.55 4.87 12.25
C GLY A 98 -1.04 6.31 12.45
N LYS A 99 -1.08 7.12 11.39
CA LYS A 99 -1.68 8.47 11.42
C LYS A 99 -3.19 8.44 11.58
N VAL A 100 -3.86 7.43 10.99
CA VAL A 100 -5.31 7.22 11.15
C VAL A 100 -5.63 6.78 12.59
N GLY A 101 -4.86 5.84 13.14
CA GLY A 101 -4.96 5.42 14.54
C GLY A 101 -4.37 4.03 14.82
N GLY A 102 -4.17 3.71 16.11
CA GLY A 102 -3.56 2.44 16.54
C GLY A 102 -4.35 1.19 16.13
N GLU A 103 -5.68 1.25 16.11
CA GLU A 103 -6.53 0.16 15.61
C GLU A 103 -6.35 -0.05 14.10
N ALA A 104 -6.27 1.02 13.32
CA ALA A 104 -6.01 0.93 11.89
C ALA A 104 -4.63 0.33 11.62
N ALA A 105 -3.60 0.76 12.35
CA ALA A 105 -2.26 0.17 12.26
C ALA A 105 -2.25 -1.33 12.57
N GLY A 106 -3.01 -1.78 13.58
CA GLY A 106 -3.19 -3.20 13.89
C GLY A 106 -3.86 -3.98 12.75
N LEU A 107 -4.96 -3.46 12.19
CA LEU A 107 -5.67 -4.09 11.06
C LEU A 107 -4.79 -4.20 9.82
N VAL A 108 -4.02 -3.15 9.50
CA VAL A 108 -3.09 -3.15 8.37
C VAL A 108 -1.96 -4.15 8.59
N LYS A 109 -1.36 -4.17 9.79
CA LYS A 109 -0.33 -5.15 10.16
C LYS A 109 -0.84 -6.58 9.98
N ASP A 110 -2.02 -6.89 10.50
CA ASP A 110 -2.62 -8.22 10.39
C ASP A 110 -2.94 -8.60 8.94
N ALA A 111 -3.49 -7.67 8.16
CA ALA A 111 -3.80 -7.89 6.74
C ALA A 111 -2.53 -8.17 5.91
N LEU A 112 -1.46 -7.41 6.15
CA LEU A 112 -0.19 -7.56 5.44
C LEU A 112 0.55 -8.86 5.83
N LEU A 113 0.53 -9.26 7.10
CA LEU A 113 1.10 -10.54 7.55
C LEU A 113 0.31 -11.76 7.05
N GLY A 114 -1.01 -11.60 6.89
CA GLY A 114 -1.91 -12.60 6.35
C GLY A 114 -1.82 -12.76 4.82
N ALA A 115 -1.22 -11.80 4.12
CA ALA A 115 -1.12 -11.80 2.67
C ALA A 115 -0.20 -12.90 2.16
N ALA A 116 -0.74 -13.85 1.39
CA ALA A 116 0.04 -14.91 0.75
C ALA A 116 0.83 -14.43 -0.48
N SER A 117 0.45 -13.28 -1.04
CA SER A 117 1.07 -12.64 -2.21
C SER A 117 2.36 -11.90 -1.88
N LEU A 118 2.58 -11.56 -0.59
CA LEU A 118 3.73 -10.78 -0.15
C LEU A 118 4.82 -11.67 0.46
N PRO A 119 6.11 -11.38 0.23
CA PRO A 119 7.21 -12.06 0.92
C PRO A 119 7.14 -11.83 2.43
N ARG A 120 6.68 -12.84 3.17
CA ARG A 120 6.42 -12.73 4.61
C ARG A 120 7.65 -12.28 5.41
N ASP A 121 8.84 -12.71 4.99
CA ASP A 121 10.12 -12.33 5.59
C ASP A 121 10.46 -10.84 5.42
N VAL A 122 10.02 -10.21 4.33
CA VAL A 122 10.19 -8.76 4.10
C VAL A 122 9.18 -7.99 4.94
N VAL A 123 7.93 -8.42 4.94
CA VAL A 123 6.84 -7.79 5.71
C VAL A 123 7.16 -7.83 7.21
N GLU A 124 7.55 -8.98 7.74
CA GLU A 124 7.96 -9.11 9.15
C GLU A 124 9.17 -8.25 9.49
N ARG A 125 10.15 -8.14 8.58
CA ARG A 125 11.34 -7.31 8.78
C ARG A 125 11.01 -5.83 8.87
N VAL A 126 10.08 -5.33 8.07
CA VAL A 126 9.63 -3.93 8.16
C VAL A 126 8.88 -3.68 9.46
N ILE A 127 7.96 -4.58 9.82
CA ILE A 127 7.13 -4.45 11.02
C ILE A 127 7.96 -4.51 12.30
N HIS A 128 8.87 -5.48 12.43
CA HIS A 128 9.71 -5.64 13.63
C HIS A 128 10.99 -4.78 13.58
N GLY A 129 11.42 -4.37 12.38
CA GLY A 129 12.57 -3.48 12.20
C GLY A 129 12.33 -2.07 12.75
N SER A 130 11.06 -1.63 12.84
CA SER A 130 10.69 -0.35 13.45
C SER A 130 10.84 -0.32 14.98
N GLU A 131 11.03 -1.45 15.67
CA GLU A 131 11.18 -1.51 17.13
C GLU A 131 12.64 -1.43 17.61
N ASN A 132 13.62 -1.25 16.71
CA ASN A 132 15.06 -1.22 17.05
C ASN A 132 15.85 0.00 16.50
N ALA A 133 15.20 1.14 16.25
CA ALA A 133 15.86 2.39 15.84
C ALA A 133 15.77 3.47 16.93
#